data_AF-A0A7C5R9C6-F1
#
_entry.id   AF-A0A7C5R9C6-F1
#
_cell.length_a   1.000
_cell.length_b   1.000
_cell.length_c   1.000
_cell.angle_alpha   90.00
_cell.angle_beta   90.00
_cell.angle_gamma   90.00
#
_symmetry.space_group_name_H-M   'P 1'
#
loop_
_entity.id
_entity.type
_entity.pdbx_description
1 polymer ?
#
loop_
_entity_poly.entity_id
_entity_poly.type
_entity_poly.pdbx_seq_one_letter_code
_entity_poly.pdbx_strand_id
1 'polypeptide(L)'
;MSIIAIEGMMFRAHHGVYEEERILGNDFVVDVIITTVFTKASVSDDITRTINYETIYLICEAAMKKSSNLLENVADRIAMDIKYNYGFIKEMKVRVKKLHPPVKGRVEAAWVEVDGYYSKKCARCGRPMICYNDNSCWCHGTKLYRQTLEQMKTHYGNSCLCQECLQYFSE
;
A
#
# COMPACT_ATOMS: atom_id res chain seq x y z
N MET A 1 -12.12 -9.87 -10.06
CA MET A 1 -11.04 -9.00 -9.55
C MET A 1 -10.21 -8.57 -10.74
N SER A 2 -9.59 -7.39 -10.66
CA SER A 2 -8.80 -6.85 -11.76
C SER A 2 -7.45 -6.34 -11.25
N ILE A 3 -6.44 -6.32 -12.13
CA ILE A 3 -5.05 -5.97 -11.77
C ILE A 3 -4.61 -4.74 -12.56
N ILE A 4 -3.94 -3.82 -11.88
CA ILE A 4 -3.16 -2.73 -12.48
C ILE A 4 -1.72 -2.92 -12.01
N ALA A 5 -0.78 -2.96 -12.93
CA ALA A 5 0.63 -3.17 -12.63
C ALA A 5 1.52 -2.18 -13.39
N ILE A 6 2.59 -1.75 -12.74
CA ILE A 6 3.71 -1.04 -13.35
C ILE A 6 4.99 -1.71 -12.86
N GLU A 7 5.78 -2.24 -13.79
CA GLU A 7 6.90 -3.12 -13.51
C GLU A 7 8.15 -2.61 -14.24
N GLY A 8 9.32 -2.99 -13.74
CA GLY A 8 10.60 -2.64 -14.36
C GLY A 8 11.01 -1.19 -14.19
N MET A 9 10.47 -0.46 -13.21
CA MET A 9 10.82 0.94 -12.98
C MET A 9 12.26 1.04 -12.46
N MET A 10 13.16 1.56 -13.28
CA MET A 10 14.58 1.67 -12.94
C MET A 10 14.91 3.01 -12.27
N PHE A 11 15.61 2.95 -11.14
CA PHE A 11 16.05 4.13 -10.41
C PHE A 11 17.50 3.99 -9.95
N ARG A 12 18.29 5.05 -10.15
CA ARG A 12 19.59 5.23 -9.52
C ARG A 12 19.36 5.82 -8.13
N ALA A 13 19.76 5.13 -7.07
CA ALA A 13 19.53 5.60 -5.71
C ALA A 13 20.65 5.22 -4.74
N HIS A 14 20.63 5.84 -3.56
CA HIS A 14 21.69 5.76 -2.55
C HIS A 14 21.23 4.97 -1.32
N HIS A 15 20.76 3.74 -1.53
CA HIS A 15 20.31 2.85 -0.45
C HIS A 15 21.33 1.75 -0.13
N GLY A 16 21.54 1.50 1.15
CA GLY A 16 22.46 0.47 1.62
C GLY A 16 22.89 0.68 3.06
N VAL A 17 23.32 -0.41 3.69
CA VAL A 17 23.83 -0.41 5.06
C VAL A 17 25.25 0.14 5.10
N TYR A 18 26.04 -0.14 4.08
CA TYR A 18 27.42 0.35 3.99
C TYR A 18 27.45 1.79 3.48
N GLU A 19 28.42 2.56 3.95
CA GLU A 19 28.55 3.98 3.60
C GLU A 19 28.88 4.16 2.12
N GLU A 20 29.73 3.29 1.59
CA GLU A 20 30.16 3.27 0.20
C GLU A 20 28.96 3.09 -0.75
N GLU A 21 27.96 2.29 -0.36
CA GLU A 21 26.72 2.13 -1.13
C GLU A 21 25.92 3.42 -1.19
N ARG A 22 25.90 4.20 -0.10
CA ARG A 22 25.20 5.48 -0.04
C ARG A 22 25.97 6.59 -0.76
N ILE A 23 27.27 6.44 -0.97
CA ILE A 23 28.08 7.38 -1.75
C ILE A 23 27.98 7.06 -3.25
N LEU A 24 28.29 5.83 -3.65
CA LEU A 24 28.35 5.42 -5.06
C LEU A 24 26.96 5.25 -5.69
N GLY A 25 25.98 4.88 -4.88
CA GLY A 25 24.65 4.51 -5.33
C GLY A 25 24.63 3.14 -6.02
N ASN A 26 23.41 2.67 -6.30
CA ASN A 26 23.14 1.43 -7.01
C ASN A 26 21.95 1.62 -7.95
N ASP A 27 21.74 0.64 -8.82
CA ASP A 27 20.57 0.58 -9.70
C ASP A 27 19.55 -0.35 -9.06
N PHE A 28 18.33 0.18 -8.95
CA PHE A 28 17.19 -0.48 -8.36
C PHE A 28 16.08 -0.63 -9.37
N VAL A 29 15.35 -1.73 -9.25
CA VAL A 29 14.12 -1.96 -10.02
C VAL A 29 12.96 -2.07 -9.05
N VAL A 30 11.91 -1.30 -9.29
CA VAL A 30 10.68 -1.33 -8.50
C VAL A 30 9.54 -1.88 -9.35
N ASP A 31 8.81 -2.84 -8.80
CA ASP A 31 7.59 -3.39 -9.36
C ASP A 31 6.43 -3.13 -8.40
N VAL A 32 5.29 -2.66 -8.92
CA VAL A 32 4.07 -2.44 -8.15
C VAL A 32 2.90 -3.12 -8.85
N ILE A 33 2.23 -4.01 -8.12
CA ILE A 33 1.05 -4.74 -8.58
C ILE A 33 -0.09 -4.46 -7.61
N ILE A 34 -1.22 -3.97 -8.13
CA ILE A 34 -2.38 -3.62 -7.32
C ILE A 34 -3.62 -4.38 -7.81
N THR A 35 -4.25 -5.10 -6.88
CA THR A 35 -5.54 -5.74 -7.10
C THR A 35 -6.67 -4.80 -6.68
N THR A 36 -7.56 -4.49 -7.62
CA THR A 36 -8.68 -3.56 -7.44
C THR A 36 -9.91 -3.96 -8.27
N VAL A 37 -10.93 -3.11 -8.31
CA VAL A 37 -12.11 -3.22 -9.19
C VAL A 37 -12.24 -1.93 -9.98
N PHE A 38 -11.90 -1.97 -11.26
CA PHE A 38 -11.98 -0.81 -12.16
C PHE A 38 -13.17 -0.87 -13.13
N THR A 39 -14.18 -1.71 -12.87
CA THR A 39 -15.36 -1.87 -13.75
C THR A 39 -16.06 -0.55 -14.06
N LYS A 40 -16.08 0.39 -13.10
CA LYS A 40 -16.63 1.74 -13.33
C LYS A 40 -15.78 2.52 -14.33
N ALA A 41 -14.47 2.53 -14.16
CA ALA A 41 -13.55 3.19 -15.09
C ALA A 41 -13.63 2.58 -16.49
N SER A 42 -13.65 1.26 -16.61
CA SER A 42 -13.73 0.60 -17.92
C SER A 42 -15.02 0.89 -18.70
N VAL A 43 -16.13 1.15 -17.99
CA VAL A 43 -17.42 1.51 -18.63
C VAL A 43 -17.49 2.99 -18.98
N SER A 44 -16.89 3.86 -18.16
CA SER A 44 -16.98 5.31 -18.33
C SER A 44 -15.80 5.94 -19.05
N ASP A 45 -14.72 5.19 -19.28
CA ASP A 45 -13.45 5.65 -19.84
C ASP A 45 -12.87 6.88 -19.11
N ASP A 46 -13.01 6.89 -17.79
CA ASP A 46 -12.64 8.00 -16.92
C ASP A 46 -11.47 7.62 -16.01
N ILE A 47 -10.30 8.25 -16.25
CA ILE A 47 -9.05 8.02 -15.50
C ILE A 47 -9.20 8.35 -14.01
N THR A 48 -10.13 9.24 -13.64
CA THR A 48 -10.35 9.61 -12.23
C THR A 48 -11.03 8.50 -11.43
N ARG A 49 -11.56 7.47 -12.10
CA ARG A 49 -12.25 6.32 -11.49
C ARG A 49 -11.38 5.07 -11.39
N THR A 50 -10.09 5.18 -11.69
CA THR A 50 -9.12 4.09 -11.59
C THR A 50 -7.86 4.54 -10.85
N ILE A 51 -6.88 3.64 -10.73
CA ILE A 51 -5.56 3.95 -10.20
C ILE A 51 -4.69 4.40 -11.37
N ASN A 52 -4.16 5.63 -11.29
CA ASN A 52 -3.23 6.16 -12.29
C ASN A 52 -1.82 5.63 -11.99
N TYR A 53 -1.27 4.81 -12.88
CA TYR A 53 0.08 4.26 -12.76
C TYR A 53 1.17 5.34 -12.87
N GLU A 54 0.91 6.48 -13.49
CA GLU A 54 1.83 7.63 -13.49
C GLU A 54 2.02 8.18 -12.06
N THR A 55 0.93 8.32 -11.30
CA THR A 55 1.00 8.68 -9.88
C THR A 55 1.80 7.65 -9.09
N ILE A 56 1.66 6.36 -9.39
CA ILE A 56 2.44 5.29 -8.74
C ILE A 56 3.93 5.43 -9.05
N TYR A 57 4.29 5.72 -10.31
CA TYR A 57 5.68 5.98 -10.70
C TYR A 57 6.27 7.15 -9.93
N LEU A 58 5.55 8.27 -9.82
CA LEU A 58 5.99 9.47 -9.09
C LEU A 58 6.18 9.18 -7.60
N ILE A 59 5.31 8.38 -6.98
CA ILE A 59 5.48 7.92 -5.60
C ILE A 59 6.76 7.10 -5.45
N CYS A 60 6.98 6.15 -6.36
CA CYS A 60 8.20 5.33 -6.34
C CYS A 60 9.45 6.21 -6.50
N GLU A 61 9.44 7.13 -7.47
CA GLU A 61 10.56 8.04 -7.72
C GLU A 61 10.89 8.90 -6.48
N ALA A 62 9.88 9.46 -5.82
CA ALA A 62 10.04 10.23 -4.59
C ALA A 62 10.61 9.38 -3.45
N ALA A 63 10.13 8.14 -3.29
CA ALA A 63 10.61 7.23 -2.26
C ALA A 63 12.08 6.82 -2.49
N MET A 64 12.48 6.58 -3.74
CA MET A 64 13.85 6.22 -4.14
C MET A 64 14.85 7.37 -3.95
N LYS A 65 14.40 8.63 -4.03
CA LYS A 65 15.25 9.81 -3.74
C LYS A 65 15.65 9.91 -2.27
N LYS A 66 14.88 9.32 -1.35
CA LYS A 66 15.14 9.37 0.09
C LYS A 66 15.93 8.13 0.55
N SER A 67 17.25 8.31 0.71
CA SER A 67 18.19 7.27 1.17
C SER A 67 17.68 6.50 2.38
N SER A 68 18.00 5.20 2.43
CA SER A 68 17.57 4.28 3.48
C SER A 68 18.58 3.15 3.59
N ASN A 69 18.76 2.62 4.80
CA ASN A 69 19.70 1.53 5.03
C ASN A 69 19.18 0.19 4.50
N LEU A 70 17.86 0.01 4.57
CA LEU A 70 17.16 -1.25 4.29
C LEU A 70 16.20 -1.09 3.12
N LEU A 71 16.10 -2.11 2.28
CA LEU A 71 15.15 -2.12 1.16
C LEU A 71 13.71 -2.26 1.66
N GLU A 72 13.53 -2.96 2.78
CA GLU A 72 12.28 -3.16 3.48
C GLU A 72 11.64 -1.81 3.82
N ASN A 73 12.45 -0.87 4.30
CA ASN A 73 11.96 0.48 4.60
C ASN A 73 11.52 1.25 3.35
N VAL A 74 12.21 1.03 2.22
CA VAL A 74 11.85 1.66 0.94
C VAL A 74 10.55 1.06 0.40
N ALA A 75 10.44 -0.27 0.37
CA ALA A 75 9.25 -0.98 -0.09
C ALA A 75 8.01 -0.65 0.75
N ASP A 76 8.15 -0.64 2.08
CA ASP A 76 7.06 -0.30 3.00
C ASP A 76 6.64 1.17 2.87
N ARG A 77 7.59 2.10 2.69
CA ARG A 77 7.29 3.51 2.41
C ARG A 77 6.47 3.68 1.13
N ILE A 78 6.90 3.05 0.04
CA ILE A 78 6.16 3.07 -1.23
C ILE A 78 4.75 2.53 -1.03
N ALA A 79 4.62 1.39 -0.35
CA ALA A 79 3.32 0.79 -0.04
C ALA A 79 2.42 1.75 0.76
N MET A 80 2.94 2.38 1.80
CA MET A 80 2.20 3.34 2.63
C MET A 80 1.77 4.58 1.84
N ASP A 81 2.64 5.14 1.01
CA ASP A 81 2.34 6.34 0.22
C ASP A 81 1.28 6.04 -0.86
N ILE A 82 1.35 4.88 -1.52
CA ILE A 82 0.32 4.43 -2.46
C ILE A 82 -1.03 4.27 -1.75
N LYS A 83 -1.02 3.59 -0.60
CA LYS A 83 -2.22 3.35 0.22
C LYS A 83 -2.87 4.66 0.67
N TYR A 84 -2.08 5.66 1.03
CA TYR A 84 -2.58 6.98 1.42
C TYR A 84 -3.27 7.71 0.25
N ASN A 85 -2.77 7.54 -0.97
CA ASN A 85 -3.38 8.13 -2.17
C ASN A 85 -4.64 7.38 -2.63
N TYR A 86 -4.74 6.07 -2.37
CA TYR A 86 -5.81 5.22 -2.88
C TYR A 86 -6.46 4.36 -1.79
N GLY A 87 -7.49 4.89 -1.14
CA GLY A 87 -8.23 4.22 -0.05
C GLY A 87 -9.15 3.05 -0.47
N PHE A 88 -9.09 2.62 -1.73
CA PHE A 88 -9.93 1.54 -2.27
C PHE A 88 -9.15 0.33 -2.80
N ILE A 89 -7.86 0.23 -2.49
CA ILE A 89 -7.00 -0.92 -2.83
C ILE A 89 -7.42 -2.16 -2.04
N LYS A 90 -7.58 -3.31 -2.72
CA LYS A 90 -7.90 -4.59 -2.08
C LYS A 90 -6.65 -5.37 -1.70
N GLU A 91 -5.69 -5.43 -2.62
CA GLU A 91 -4.41 -6.10 -2.41
C GLU A 91 -3.33 -5.32 -3.15
N MET A 92 -2.10 -5.40 -2.64
CA MET A 92 -0.96 -4.74 -3.25
C MET A 92 0.31 -5.54 -2.99
N LYS A 93 1.19 -5.56 -3.99
CA LYS A 93 2.55 -6.07 -3.90
C LYS A 93 3.49 -4.97 -4.34
N VAL A 94 4.48 -4.65 -3.52
CA VAL A 94 5.57 -3.73 -3.86
C VAL A 94 6.87 -4.48 -3.73
N ARG A 95 7.61 -4.61 -4.84
CA ARG A 95 8.92 -5.27 -4.87
C ARG A 95 10.00 -4.26 -5.18
N VAL A 96 11.07 -4.28 -4.39
CA VAL A 96 12.27 -3.47 -4.62
C VAL A 96 13.45 -4.42 -4.81
N LYS A 97 14.04 -4.39 -6.01
CA LYS A 97 15.21 -5.16 -6.40
C LYS A 97 16.43 -4.25 -6.41
N LYS A 98 17.56 -4.76 -5.92
CA LYS A 98 18.89 -4.17 -6.03
C LYS A 98 19.69 -5.01 -7.00
N LEU A 99 20.10 -4.44 -8.14
CA LEU A 99 20.72 -5.19 -9.23
C LEU A 99 22.17 -5.58 -8.93
N HIS A 100 22.91 -4.74 -8.19
CA HIS A 100 24.31 -5.00 -7.87
C HIS A 100 24.55 -5.06 -6.36
N PRO A 101 23.96 -6.02 -5.62
CA PRO A 101 24.15 -6.11 -4.18
C PRO A 101 25.62 -6.49 -3.86
N PRO A 102 26.20 -5.98 -2.75
CA PRO A 102 27.58 -6.26 -2.37
C PRO A 102 27.73 -7.67 -1.79
N VAL A 103 27.66 -8.68 -2.65
CA VAL A 103 27.87 -10.09 -2.32
C VAL A 103 29.13 -10.61 -3.01
N LYS A 104 29.78 -11.64 -2.43
CA LYS A 104 31.05 -12.17 -2.95
C LYS A 104 30.94 -12.91 -4.30
N GLY A 105 29.73 -13.28 -4.72
CA GLY A 105 29.47 -14.05 -5.94
C GLY A 105 28.65 -13.28 -6.96
N ARG A 106 28.48 -13.85 -8.16
CA ARG A 106 27.58 -13.29 -9.18
C ARG A 106 26.13 -13.66 -8.87
N VAL A 107 25.29 -12.64 -8.76
CA VAL A 107 23.82 -12.77 -8.67
C VAL A 107 23.18 -11.79 -9.64
N GLU A 108 21.94 -12.04 -10.04
CA GLU A 108 21.20 -11.11 -10.91
C GLU A 108 20.67 -9.90 -10.13
N ALA A 109 20.11 -10.14 -8.95
CA ALA A 109 19.62 -9.12 -8.03
C ALA A 109 19.35 -9.72 -6.64
N ALA A 110 19.27 -8.87 -5.62
CA ALA A 110 18.64 -9.17 -4.34
C ALA A 110 17.37 -8.33 -4.20
N TRP A 111 16.29 -8.86 -3.61
CA TRP A 111 15.02 -8.14 -3.56
C TRP A 111 14.22 -8.43 -2.30
N VAL A 112 13.34 -7.47 -1.97
CA VAL A 112 12.33 -7.59 -0.92
C VAL A 112 10.96 -7.30 -1.54
N GLU A 113 9.91 -7.93 -1.01
CA GLU A 113 8.53 -7.71 -1.40
C GLU A 113 7.67 -7.47 -0.16
N VAL A 114 6.87 -6.41 -0.21
CA VAL A 114 5.84 -6.12 0.78
C VAL A 114 4.49 -6.45 0.17
N ASP A 115 3.76 -7.33 0.84
CA ASP A 115 2.41 -7.75 0.46
C ASP A 115 1.38 -7.15 1.43
N GLY A 116 0.31 -6.60 0.88
CA GLY A 116 -0.84 -6.09 1.63
C GLY A 116 -2.13 -6.73 1.16
N TYR A 117 -2.92 -7.28 2.08
CA TYR A 117 -4.29 -7.75 1.81
C TYR A 117 -5.27 -7.02 2.75
N TYR A 118 -6.20 -6.28 2.17
CA TYR A 118 -7.03 -5.31 2.90
C TYR A 118 -8.54 -5.60 2.83
N SER A 119 -8.93 -6.69 2.17
CA SER A 119 -10.33 -7.08 2.04
C SER A 119 -10.80 -7.90 3.24
N LYS A 120 -11.62 -7.31 4.12
CA LYS A 120 -12.24 -7.98 5.28
C LYS A 120 -13.76 -8.08 5.13
N LYS A 121 -14.40 -8.91 5.95
CA LYS A 121 -15.87 -8.94 6.08
C LYS A 121 -16.30 -8.08 7.28
N CYS A 122 -17.37 -7.31 7.10
CA CYS A 122 -17.98 -6.54 8.18
C CYS A 122 -18.57 -7.46 9.26
N ALA A 123 -18.25 -7.21 10.53
CA ALA A 123 -18.74 -8.02 11.65
C ALA A 123 -20.27 -7.98 11.85
N ARG A 124 -20.94 -6.90 11.41
CA ARG A 124 -22.39 -6.74 11.56
C ARG A 124 -23.17 -7.32 10.38
N CYS A 125 -22.81 -6.96 9.15
CA CYS A 125 -23.62 -7.29 7.97
C CYS A 125 -22.97 -8.33 7.03
N GLY A 126 -21.73 -8.75 7.30
CA GLY A 126 -21.00 -9.73 6.48
C GLY A 126 -20.51 -9.22 5.12
N ARG A 127 -20.86 -7.99 4.71
CA ARG A 127 -20.44 -7.43 3.41
C ARG A 127 -18.91 -7.24 3.37
N PRO A 128 -18.29 -7.41 2.17
CA PRO A 128 -16.87 -7.12 2.00
C PRO A 128 -16.60 -5.63 2.18
N MET A 129 -15.51 -5.31 2.84
CA MET A 129 -15.06 -3.94 3.12
C MET A 129 -13.54 -3.88 3.08
N ILE A 130 -13.03 -2.67 2.88
CA ILE A 130 -11.59 -2.41 2.97
C ILE A 130 -11.27 -2.01 4.41
N CYS A 131 -10.26 -2.67 4.98
CA CYS A 131 -9.78 -2.42 6.32
C CYS A 131 -8.25 -2.47 6.32
N TYR A 132 -7.67 -1.31 6.57
CA TYR A 132 -6.23 -1.11 6.63
C TYR A 132 -5.62 -1.38 8.00
N ASN A 133 -6.46 -1.45 9.04
CA ASN A 133 -6.09 -1.75 10.42
C ASN A 133 -4.96 -0.88 11.01
N ASP A 134 -4.85 0.35 10.53
CA ASP A 134 -3.91 1.36 11.01
C ASP A 134 -4.55 2.75 10.88
N ASN A 135 -3.79 3.80 11.22
CA ASN A 135 -4.25 5.18 11.22
C ASN A 135 -4.69 5.71 9.84
N SER A 136 -4.37 5.01 8.75
CA SER A 136 -4.84 5.35 7.40
C SER A 136 -6.24 4.78 7.10
N CYS A 137 -6.81 3.97 7.99
CA CYS A 137 -8.12 3.38 7.82
C CYS A 137 -9.22 4.47 7.92
N TRP A 138 -10.15 4.45 6.97
CA TRP A 138 -11.27 5.41 6.87
C TRP A 138 -12.09 5.54 8.17
N CYS A 139 -12.15 4.49 9.01
CA CYS A 139 -12.88 4.50 10.28
C CYS A 139 -12.32 5.49 11.31
N HIS A 140 -11.04 5.87 11.23
CA HIS A 140 -10.45 6.88 12.13
C HIS A 140 -11.04 8.28 11.95
N GLY A 141 -11.63 8.57 10.78
CA GLY A 141 -12.33 9.83 10.54
C GLY A 141 -13.75 9.89 11.14
N THR A 142 -14.31 8.76 11.60
CA THR A 142 -15.68 8.72 12.12
C THR A 142 -15.68 9.03 13.60
N LYS A 143 -16.36 10.12 13.99
CA LYS A 143 -16.56 10.46 15.41
C LYS A 143 -17.72 9.66 15.97
N LEU A 144 -17.47 8.92 17.04
CA LEU A 144 -18.48 8.15 17.76
C LEU A 144 -18.51 8.56 19.23
N TYR A 145 -19.70 8.60 19.83
CA TYR A 145 -19.85 8.81 21.27
C TYR A 145 -19.22 7.66 22.07
N ARG A 146 -18.74 7.97 23.28
CA ARG A 146 -18.08 6.99 24.15
C ARG A 146 -18.97 5.78 24.47
N GLN A 147 -20.26 6.01 24.73
CA GLN A 147 -21.23 4.95 25.01
C GLN A 147 -21.40 4.01 23.81
N THR A 148 -21.49 4.58 22.60
CA THR A 148 -21.55 3.82 21.35
C THR A 148 -20.31 2.94 21.17
N LEU A 149 -19.12 3.49 21.43
CA LEU A 149 -17.86 2.73 21.36
C LEU A 149 -17.83 1.55 22.34
N GLU A 150 -18.34 1.75 23.57
CA GLU A 150 -18.43 0.69 24.58
C GLU A 150 -19.42 -0.40 24.16
N GLN A 151 -20.60 -0.03 23.65
CA GLN A 151 -21.58 -0.98 23.10
C GLN A 151 -21.01 -1.80 21.93
N MET A 152 -20.31 -1.13 21.01
CA MET A 152 -19.68 -1.79 19.87
C MET A 152 -18.60 -2.77 20.30
N LYS A 153 -17.77 -2.41 21.30
CA LYS A 153 -16.76 -3.33 21.86
C LYS A 153 -17.40 -4.56 22.48
N THR A 154 -18.54 -4.41 23.16
CA THR A 154 -19.26 -5.54 23.76
C THR A 154 -19.84 -6.48 22.70
N HIS A 155 -20.42 -5.94 21.63
CA HIS A 155 -21.11 -6.77 20.61
C HIS A 155 -20.18 -7.34 19.53
N TYR A 156 -19.15 -6.60 19.12
CA TYR A 156 -18.30 -6.96 17.98
C TYR A 156 -16.82 -7.15 18.35
N GLY A 157 -16.43 -6.89 19.61
CA GLY A 157 -15.04 -6.99 20.07
C GLY A 157 -14.12 -6.02 19.33
N ASN A 158 -12.97 -6.53 18.89
CA ASN A 158 -11.99 -5.80 18.07
C ASN A 158 -12.25 -5.92 16.55
N SER A 159 -13.42 -6.42 16.15
CA SER A 159 -13.75 -6.62 14.74
C SER A 159 -14.17 -5.31 14.07
N CYS A 160 -13.79 -5.13 12.80
CA CYS A 160 -14.12 -3.91 12.05
C CYS A 160 -15.53 -3.97 11.43
N LEU A 161 -16.14 -2.79 11.27
CA LEU A 161 -17.43 -2.59 10.63
C LEU A 161 -17.26 -1.76 9.36
N CYS A 162 -18.11 -1.99 8.35
CA CYS A 162 -18.10 -1.21 7.11
C CYS A 162 -18.66 0.20 7.33
N GLN A 163 -18.43 1.09 6.36
CA GLN A 163 -18.82 2.50 6.45
C GLN A 163 -20.30 2.70 6.78
N GLU A 164 -21.18 2.01 6.06
CA GLU A 164 -22.63 2.07 6.31
C GLU A 164 -23.01 1.58 7.72
N CYS A 165 -22.39 0.48 8.16
CA CYS A 165 -22.67 -0.06 9.50
C CYS A 165 -22.14 0.84 10.61
N LEU A 166 -21.03 1.55 10.37
CA LEU A 166 -20.44 2.49 11.32
C LEU A 166 -21.24 3.79 11.38
N GLN A 167 -21.71 4.30 10.24
CA GLN A 167 -22.54 5.50 10.15
C GLN A 167 -23.89 5.34 10.87
N TYR A 168 -24.48 4.13 10.84
CA TYR A 168 -25.68 3.81 11.62
C TYR A 168 -25.53 4.08 13.13
N PHE A 169 -24.30 4.07 13.66
CA PHE A 169 -24.00 4.31 15.07
C PHE A 169 -23.50 5.74 15.36
N SER A 170 -23.25 6.54 14.32
CA SER A 170 -22.80 7.93 14.47
C SER A 170 -23.95 8.94 14.51
N GLU A 171 -25.14 8.52 14.09
CA GLU A 171 -26.42 9.23 14.28
C GLU A 171 -27.00 8.92 15.67
#